data_AF-A0A0P1I7F4-F1
#
_entry.id   AF-A0A0P1I7F4-F1
#
_cell.length_a   1.000
_cell.length_b   1.000
_cell.length_c   1.000
_cell.angle_alpha   90.00
_cell.angle_beta   90.00
_cell.angle_gamma   90.00
#
_symmetry.space_group_name_H-M   'P 1'
#
loop_
_entity.id
_entity.type
_entity.pdbx_description
1 polymer ?
#
loop_
_entity_poly.entity_id
_entity_poly.type
_entity_poly.pdbx_seq_one_letter_code
_entity_poly.pdbx_strand_id
1 'polypeptide(L)'
;MGSPLNIEFIGSPPNQIRSNFGEFIIDGTAAAGEATSEVRLSNGTEYVVTSENSLMIASQEDENSRSIIFLARTPPSKLTATLAVVPQRYVEYSETFNARRVFEGDCEQEF
;
A
#
# COMPACT_ATOMS: atom_id res chain seq x y z
N MET A 1 -14.01 -17.65 2.99
CA MET A 1 -13.36 -17.40 1.68
C MET A 1 -13.46 -15.91 1.42
N GLY A 2 -12.34 -15.22 1.21
CA GLY A 2 -12.35 -13.78 0.92
C GLY A 2 -12.81 -13.53 -0.51
N SER A 3 -13.53 -12.43 -0.74
CA SER A 3 -13.87 -11.97 -2.10
C SER A 3 -12.59 -11.77 -2.92
N PRO A 4 -12.57 -12.11 -4.22
CA PRO A 4 -11.42 -11.82 -5.07
C PRO A 4 -11.17 -10.31 -5.10
N LEU A 5 -9.90 -9.93 -4.96
CA LEU A 5 -9.46 -8.57 -5.20
C LEU A 5 -9.45 -8.34 -6.71
N ASN A 6 -10.30 -7.42 -7.18
CA ASN A 6 -10.25 -6.96 -8.56
C ASN A 6 -9.49 -5.63 -8.55
N ILE A 7 -8.42 -5.54 -9.33
CA ILE A 7 -7.64 -4.32 -9.54
C ILE A 7 -7.53 -4.07 -11.03
N GLU A 8 -7.88 -2.86 -11.44
CA GLU A 8 -7.67 -2.32 -12.78
C GLU A 8 -6.73 -1.11 -12.66
N PHE A 9 -5.61 -1.17 -13.36
CA PHE A 9 -4.67 -0.05 -13.48
C PHE A 9 -5.09 0.86 -14.64
N ILE A 10 -5.29 2.14 -14.36
CA ILE A 10 -5.73 3.14 -15.33
C ILE A 10 -4.56 4.10 -15.62
N GLY A 11 -4.31 4.36 -16.91
CA GLY A 11 -3.22 5.21 -17.39
C GLY A 11 -1.99 4.42 -17.87
N SER A 12 -1.04 5.12 -18.52
CA SER A 12 0.25 4.57 -18.94
C SER A 12 1.33 5.68 -18.89
N PRO A 13 2.19 5.74 -17.85
CA PRO A 13 2.21 4.86 -16.67
C PRO A 13 0.93 4.99 -15.83
N PRO A 14 0.57 3.97 -15.03
CA PRO A 14 -0.61 4.02 -14.19
C PRO A 14 -0.58 5.22 -13.25
N ASN A 15 -1.69 5.95 -13.16
CA ASN A 15 -1.88 7.03 -12.20
C ASN A 15 -3.11 6.81 -11.29
N GLN A 16 -3.91 5.79 -11.57
CA GLN A 16 -5.12 5.46 -10.83
C GLN A 16 -5.32 3.94 -10.77
N ILE A 17 -5.93 3.49 -9.67
CA ILE A 17 -6.35 2.11 -9.44
C ILE A 17 -7.86 2.09 -9.23
N ARG A 18 -8.58 1.27 -9.99
CA ARG A 18 -9.97 0.92 -9.68
C ARG A 18 -10.01 -0.46 -9.05
N SER A 19 -10.69 -0.59 -7.92
CA SER A 19 -10.89 -1.86 -7.24
C SER A 19 -12.31 -2.03 -6.72
N ASN A 20 -12.61 -3.22 -6.21
CA ASN A 20 -13.84 -3.47 -5.47
C ASN A 20 -13.95 -2.71 -4.13
N PHE A 21 -12.92 -1.93 -3.74
CA PHE A 21 -12.92 -1.04 -2.58
C PHE A 21 -13.08 0.44 -2.94
N GLY A 22 -13.02 0.81 -4.22
CA GLY A 22 -13.09 2.20 -4.66
C GLY A 22 -12.10 2.54 -5.77
N GLU A 23 -12.06 3.82 -6.13
CA GLU A 23 -11.09 4.40 -7.06
C GLU A 23 -10.04 5.18 -6.27
N PHE A 24 -8.76 4.83 -6.46
CA PHE A 24 -7.62 5.37 -5.74
C PHE A 24 -6.65 6.05 -6.70
N ILE A 25 -6.09 7.18 -6.31
CA ILE A 25 -5.02 7.86 -7.04
C ILE A 25 -3.68 7.31 -6.55
N ILE A 26 -2.76 7.01 -7.47
CA ILE A 26 -1.44 6.51 -7.10
C ILE A 26 -0.63 7.66 -6.48
N ASP A 27 -0.28 7.51 -5.21
CA ASP A 27 0.57 8.45 -4.47
C ASP A 27 2.06 8.22 -4.79
N GLY A 28 2.43 6.96 -5.06
CA GLY A 28 3.80 6.60 -5.40
C GLY A 28 4.00 5.11 -5.66
N THR A 29 5.09 4.83 -6.39
CA THR A 29 5.59 3.49 -6.68
C THR A 29 7.07 3.43 -6.34
N ALA A 30 7.54 2.28 -5.88
CA ALA A 30 8.95 2.00 -5.67
C ALA A 30 9.25 0.57 -6.09
N ALA A 31 10.26 0.37 -6.93
CA ALA A 31 10.68 -0.97 -7.30
C ALA A 31 11.38 -1.68 -6.12
N ALA A 32 11.44 -3.01 -6.17
CA ALA A 32 12.28 -3.79 -5.28
C ALA A 32 13.73 -3.26 -5.33
N GLY A 33 14.34 -3.02 -4.16
CA GLY A 33 15.67 -2.40 -4.07
C GLY A 33 15.67 -0.88 -3.98
N GLU A 34 14.59 -0.18 -4.34
CA GLU A 34 14.53 1.29 -4.31
C GLU A 34 13.93 1.84 -3.01
N ALA A 35 12.97 1.13 -2.41
CA ALA A 35 12.38 1.54 -1.15
C ALA A 35 13.36 1.28 0.00
N THR A 36 13.96 2.36 0.53
CA THR A 36 14.88 2.33 1.67
C THR A 36 14.27 2.99 2.90
N SER A 37 14.69 2.57 4.08
CA SER A 37 14.33 3.18 5.35
C SER A 37 15.53 3.21 6.27
N GLU A 38 15.81 4.39 6.81
CA GLU A 38 16.86 4.58 7.80
C GLU A 38 16.31 4.27 9.19
N VAL A 39 16.94 3.31 9.88
CA VAL A 39 16.60 2.90 11.23
C VAL A 39 17.75 3.29 12.14
N ARG A 40 17.52 4.25 13.02
CA ARG A 40 18.46 4.62 14.08
C ARG A 40 18.05 3.97 15.39
N LEU A 41 18.91 3.11 15.92
CA LEU A 41 18.74 2.50 17.24
C LEU A 41 19.12 3.50 18.35
N SER A 42 18.59 3.27 19.55
CA SER A 42 18.81 4.11 20.73
C SER A 42 20.28 4.18 21.18
N ASN A 43 21.10 3.19 20.83
CA ASN A 43 22.54 3.18 21.04
C ASN A 43 23.32 4.01 20.01
N GLY A 44 22.63 4.67 19.08
CA GLY A 44 23.22 5.50 18.03
C GLY A 44 23.63 4.75 16.75
N THR A 45 23.41 3.43 16.67
CA THR A 45 23.66 2.67 15.43
C THR A 45 22.60 2.99 14.38
N GLU A 46 23.04 3.26 13.15
CA GLU A 46 22.17 3.56 12.01
C GLU A 46 22.23 2.39 11.01
N TYR A 47 21.07 1.94 10.54
CA TYR A 47 20.91 0.91 9.53
C TYR A 47 20.11 1.48 8.37
N VAL A 48 20.50 1.14 7.13
CA VAL A 48 19.63 1.33 5.97
C VAL A 48 19.00 -0.02 5.67
N VAL A 49 17.68 -0.08 5.76
CA VAL A 49 16.88 -1.25 5.38
C VAL A 49 16.35 -1.02 3.98
N THR A 50 16.67 -1.91 3.06
CA THR A 50 16.15 -1.88 1.69
C THR A 50 15.08 -2.97 1.54
N SER A 51 13.92 -2.60 1.00
CA SER A 51 12.84 -3.55 0.70
C SER A 51 13.19 -4.41 -0.51
N GLU A 52 13.02 -5.73 -0.38
CA GLU A 52 13.08 -6.67 -1.51
C GLU A 52 11.76 -6.75 -2.29
N ASN A 53 10.73 -6.00 -1.87
CA ASN A 53 9.42 -5.95 -2.50
C ASN A 53 9.26 -4.68 -3.32
N SER A 54 8.59 -4.79 -4.48
CA SER A 54 8.00 -3.61 -5.14
C SER A 54 6.78 -3.15 -4.36
N LEU A 55 6.62 -1.84 -4.24
CA LEU A 55 5.57 -1.19 -3.47
C LEU A 55 4.81 -0.19 -4.35
N MET A 56 3.49 -0.22 -4.25
CA MET A 56 2.61 0.82 -4.77
C MET A 56 1.66 1.27 -3.67
N ILE A 57 1.55 2.59 -3.53
CA ILE A 57 0.66 3.24 -2.58
C ILE A 57 -0.32 4.06 -3.39
N ALA A 58 -1.61 3.85 -3.15
CA ALA A 58 -2.66 4.67 -3.72
C ALA A 58 -3.65 5.08 -2.65
N SER A 59 -4.17 6.30 -2.74
CA SER A 59 -5.11 6.83 -1.77
C SER A 59 -6.38 7.38 -2.41
N GLN A 60 -7.44 7.37 -1.61
CA GLN A 60 -8.74 7.96 -1.90
C GLN A 60 -9.11 8.82 -0.71
N GLU A 61 -9.43 10.08 -0.97
CA GLU A 61 -9.96 10.99 0.05
C GLU A 61 -11.48 11.09 -0.08
N ASP A 62 -12.13 11.01 1.07
CA ASP A 62 -13.56 11.30 1.27
C ASP A 62 -13.68 12.37 2.36
N GLU A 63 -14.84 13.03 2.47
CA GLU A 63 -15.06 14.17 3.37
C GLU A 63 -14.72 13.90 4.84
N ASN A 64 -14.70 12.62 5.24
CA ASN A 64 -14.49 12.20 6.63
C ASN A 64 -13.34 11.20 6.82
N SER A 65 -12.73 10.70 5.74
CA SER A 65 -11.71 9.65 5.83
C SER A 65 -10.77 9.65 4.63
N ARG A 66 -9.56 9.14 4.86
CA ARG A 66 -8.61 8.79 3.81
C ARG A 66 -8.45 7.27 3.80
N SER A 67 -8.76 6.66 2.67
CA SER A 67 -8.48 5.24 2.44
C SER A 67 -7.17 5.12 1.67
N ILE A 68 -6.30 4.19 2.08
CA ILE A 68 -5.00 3.95 1.47
C ILE A 68 -4.92 2.46 1.16
N ILE A 69 -4.60 2.10 -0.08
CA ILE A 69 -4.28 0.74 -0.47
C ILE A 69 -2.76 0.62 -0.66
N PHE A 70 -2.17 -0.31 0.08
CA PHE A 70 -0.77 -0.70 -0.06
C PHE A 70 -0.72 -2.00 -0.84
N LEU A 71 -0.05 -1.98 -1.99
CA LEU A 71 0.23 -3.16 -2.80
C LEU A 71 1.72 -3.48 -2.68
N ALA A 72 2.04 -4.64 -2.12
CA ALA A 72 3.41 -5.13 -2.02
C ALA A 72 3.56 -6.42 -2.82
N ARG A 73 4.44 -6.41 -3.82
CA ARG A 73 4.78 -7.57 -4.64
C ARG A 73 6.13 -8.12 -4.18
N THR A 74 6.10 -9.33 -3.64
CA THR A 74 7.27 -10.12 -3.27
C THR A 74 7.65 -11.04 -4.43
N PRO A 75 8.90 -11.00 -4.91
CA PRO A 75 9.35 -11.92 -5.95
C PRO A 75 9.15 -13.41 -5.57
N PRO A 76 8.84 -14.29 -6.54
CA PRO A 76 8.68 -14.01 -7.96
C PRO A 76 7.28 -13.54 -8.36
N SER A 77 6.25 -13.84 -7.56
CA SER A 77 4.85 -13.67 -8.00
C SER A 77 3.87 -13.31 -6.88
N LYS A 78 4.30 -13.12 -5.63
CA LYS A 78 3.34 -12.99 -4.53
C LYS A 78 2.91 -11.53 -4.36
N LEU A 79 1.62 -11.24 -4.47
CA LEU A 79 1.04 -9.94 -4.15
C LEU A 79 0.31 -9.98 -2.81
N THR A 80 0.52 -8.95 -2.01
CA THR A 80 -0.29 -8.65 -0.83
C THR A 80 -0.92 -7.28 -1.00
N ALA A 81 -2.19 -7.17 -0.66
CA ALA A 81 -2.90 -5.89 -0.62
C ALA A 81 -3.41 -5.62 0.79
N THR A 82 -3.06 -4.46 1.33
CA THR A 82 -3.52 -3.99 2.63
C THR A 82 -4.31 -2.71 2.45
N LEU A 83 -5.56 -2.69 2.92
CA LEU A 83 -6.38 -1.49 2.94
C LEU A 83 -6.31 -0.89 4.35
N ALA A 84 -5.90 0.36 4.43
CA ALA A 84 -5.95 1.17 5.64
C ALA A 84 -7.00 2.27 5.48
N VAL A 85 -7.84 2.47 6.50
CA VAL A 85 -8.77 3.59 6.55
C VAL A 85 -8.39 4.46 7.73
N VAL A 86 -8.16 5.74 7.47
CA VAL A 86 -7.74 6.75 8.44
C VAL A 86 -8.82 7.83 8.51
N PRO A 87 -9.51 8.01 9.65
CA PRO A 87 -10.45 9.12 9.83
C PRO A 87 -9.73 10.47 9.75
N GLN A 88 -10.34 11.46 9.12
CA GLN A 88 -9.75 12.80 8.97
C GLN A 88 -10.15 13.78 10.08
N ARG A 89 -11.22 13.51 10.84
CA ARG A 89 -11.65 14.36 11.97
C ARG A 89 -11.01 13.89 13.27
N TYR A 90 -10.87 14.80 14.24
CA TYR A 90 -10.33 14.56 15.59
C TYR A 90 -10.92 13.30 16.24
N VAL A 91 -10.26 12.17 16.00
CA VAL A 91 -10.39 10.95 16.78
C VAL A 91 -8.97 10.64 17.23
N GLU A 92 -8.79 10.23 18.47
CA GLU A 92 -7.48 9.81 18.97
C GLU A 92 -6.86 8.83 17.96
N TYR A 93 -5.76 9.24 17.32
CA TYR A 93 -5.12 8.49 16.24
C TYR A 93 -4.70 7.08 16.68
N SER A 94 -4.54 6.87 17.99
CA SER A 94 -4.25 5.57 18.61
C SER A 94 -5.41 4.57 18.53
N GLU A 95 -6.65 5.00 18.26
CA GLU A 95 -7.83 4.12 18.26
C GLU A 95 -8.43 3.86 16.85
N THR A 96 -7.91 4.49 15.80
CA THR A 96 -8.64 4.58 14.51
C THR A 96 -7.89 4.17 13.25
N PHE A 97 -6.63 3.77 13.34
CA PHE A 97 -5.92 3.18 12.20
C PHE A 97 -6.39 1.74 11.98
N ASN A 98 -7.40 1.56 11.12
CA ASN A 98 -7.88 0.23 10.75
C ASN A 98 -7.21 -0.23 9.45
N ALA A 99 -6.10 -0.95 9.59
CA ALA A 99 -5.44 -1.64 8.49
C ALA A 99 -5.81 -3.12 8.48
N ARG A 100 -6.29 -3.60 7.33
CA ARG A 100 -6.59 -5.02 7.12
C ARG A 100 -5.98 -5.51 5.81
N ARG A 101 -5.40 -6.71 5.84
CA ARG A 101 -5.04 -7.42 4.62
C ARG A 101 -6.33 -7.83 3.90
N VAL A 102 -6.51 -7.32 2.69
CA VAL A 102 -7.69 -7.61 1.86
C VAL A 102 -7.41 -8.68 0.81
N PHE A 103 -6.13 -8.96 0.52
CA PHE A 103 -5.72 -9.99 -0.42
C PHE A 103 -4.31 -10.50 -0.15
N GLU A 104 -4.11 -11.78 -0.47
CA GLU A 104 -2.81 -12.43 -0.58
C GLU A 104 -2.92 -13.55 -1.62
N GLY A 105 -2.05 -13.54 -2.63
CA GLY A 105 -2.08 -14.54 -3.69
C GLY A 105 -1.03 -14.29 -4.77
N ASP A 106 -1.03 -15.15 -5.77
CA ASP A 106 -0.15 -14.99 -6.94
C ASP A 106 -0.61 -13.84 -7.84
N CYS A 107 0.35 -13.16 -8.43
CA CYS A 107 0.22 -12.02 -9.32
C CYS A 107 1.38 -12.01 -10.32
N GLU A 108 1.02 -12.06 -11.61
CA GLU A 108 1.97 -12.01 -12.72
C GLU A 108 2.20 -10.59 -13.24
N GLN A 109 1.43 -9.60 -12.75
CA GLN A 109 1.56 -8.20 -13.17
C GLN A 109 2.73 -7.52 -12.46
N GLU A 110 3.51 -6.78 -13.26
CA GLU A 110 4.57 -5.91 -12.78
C GLU A 110 4.06 -4.49 -12.60
N PHE A 111 4.66 -3.78 -11.64
CA PHE A 111 4.48 -2.34 -11.43
C PHE A 111 5.72 -1.76 -10.78
#